data_AF-A0A3N9UY04-F1
#
_entry.id   AF-A0A3N9UY04-F1
#
_cell.length_a   1.000
_cell.length_b   1.000
_cell.length_c   1.000
_cell.angle_alpha   90.00
_cell.angle_beta   90.00
_cell.angle_gamma   90.00
#
_symmetry.space_group_name_H-M   'P 1'
#
loop_
_entity.id
_entity.type
_entity.pdbx_description
1 polymer ?
#
loop_
_entity_poly.entity_id
_entity_poly.type
_entity_poly.pdbx_seq_one_letter_code
_entity_poly.pdbx_strand_id
1 'polypeptide(L)' 'MAKNPIIAVILNLIIAGLGHVYLGRPKRGIVLFLLTVVVAIVSSGIGWIVGVILCSYDAYQLAQNKPAPFDFLDKYVGE' A
#
# COMPACT_ATOMS: atom_id res chain seq x y z
N MET A 1 -10.76 -3.03 -14.75
CA MET A 1 -9.80 -4.04 -15.24
C MET A 1 -9.34 -4.84 -14.03
N ALA A 2 -9.58 -6.14 -13.98
CA ALA A 2 -9.20 -7.00 -12.86
C ALA A 2 -7.65 -7.12 -12.81
N LYS A 3 -7.00 -6.12 -12.23
CA LYS A 3 -5.55 -6.11 -12.03
C LYS A 3 -5.21 -7.21 -11.04
N ASN A 4 -4.23 -8.03 -11.39
CA ASN A 4 -3.96 -9.27 -10.67
C ASN A 4 -3.45 -8.93 -9.25
N PRO A 5 -4.18 -9.28 -8.17
CA PRO A 5 -3.83 -8.91 -6.80
C PRO A 5 -2.44 -9.40 -6.40
N ILE A 6 -2.02 -10.54 -6.95
CA ILE A 6 -0.71 -11.14 -6.70
C ILE A 6 0.42 -10.23 -7.23
N ILE A 7 0.21 -9.59 -8.39
CA ILE A 7 1.20 -8.66 -8.97
C ILE A 7 1.32 -7.41 -8.09
N ALA A 8 0.19 -6.88 -7.57
CA ALA A 8 0.21 -5.73 -6.68
C ALA A 8 0.95 -6.02 -5.36
N VAL A 9 0.79 -7.22 -4.81
CA VAL A 9 1.49 -7.69 -3.60
C VAL A 9 2.98 -7.89 -3.86
N ILE A 10 3.37 -8.54 -4.96
CA ILE A 10 4.77 -8.73 -5.32
C ILE A 10 5.47 -7.38 -5.52
N LEU A 11 4.80 -6.42 -6.17
CA LEU A 11 5.35 -5.06 -6.32
C LEU A 11 5.52 -4.37 -4.97
N ASN A 12 4.56 -4.50 -4.05
CA ASN A 12 4.67 -3.95 -2.69
C ASN A 12 5.77 -4.61 -1.85
N LEU A 13 6.06 -5.89 -2.08
CA LEU A 13 7.16 -6.61 -1.42
C LEU A 13 8.53 -6.10 -1.84
N ILE A 14 8.67 -5.67 -3.10
CA ILE A 14 9.94 -5.12 -3.62
C ILE A 14 10.10 -3.66 -3.18
N ILE A 15 9.06 -2.84 -3.37
CA ILE A 15 9.01 -1.44 -2.91
C ILE A 15 7.60 -1.18 -2.39
N ALA A 16 7.48 -0.92 -1.08
CA ALA A 16 6.21 -0.51 -0.50
C ALA A 16 5.65 0.71 -1.26
N GLY A 17 4.36 0.70 -1.62
CA GLY A 17 3.71 1.73 -2.42
C GLY A 17 3.65 1.46 -3.93
N LEU A 18 4.51 0.59 -4.51
CA LEU A 18 4.44 0.28 -5.95
C LEU A 18 3.18 -0.52 -6.33
N GLY A 19 2.65 -1.34 -5.41
CA GLY A 19 1.40 -2.07 -5.64
C GLY A 19 0.21 -1.15 -5.90
N HIS A 20 0.17 -0.01 -5.20
CA HIS A 20 -0.86 1.02 -5.35
C HIS A 20 -0.70 1.83 -6.64
N VAL A 21 0.54 2.13 -7.05
CA VAL A 21 0.84 2.72 -8.36
C VAL A 21 0.34 1.79 -9.47
N TYR A 22 0.60 0.49 -9.36
CA TYR A 22 0.10 -0.51 -10.31
C TYR A 22 -1.42 -0.54 -10.36
N LEU A 23 -2.12 -0.36 -9.24
CA LEU A 23 -3.58 -0.29 -9.19
C LEU A 23 -4.15 1.01 -9.80
N GLY A 24 -3.32 1.99 -10.12
CA GLY A 24 -3.73 3.29 -10.66
C GLY A 24 -4.03 4.33 -9.57
N ARG A 25 -3.56 4.09 -8.34
CA ARG A 25 -3.67 5.01 -7.20
C ARG A 25 -2.28 5.41 -6.68
N PRO A 26 -1.47 6.12 -7.50
CA PRO A 26 -0.09 6.42 -7.17
C PRO A 26 0.05 7.33 -5.95
N LYS A 27 -0.89 8.25 -5.72
CA LYS A 27 -0.77 9.19 -4.60
C LYS A 27 -0.95 8.44 -3.26
N ARG A 28 -1.92 7.54 -3.18
CA ARG A 28 -2.12 6.65 -2.02
C ARG A 28 -0.90 5.76 -1.78
N GLY A 29 -0.27 5.25 -2.85
CA GLY A 29 0.98 4.50 -2.77
C GLY A 29 2.13 5.28 -2.13
N ILE A 30 2.31 6.54 -2.52
CA ILE A 30 3.36 7.42 -1.97
C ILE A 30 3.12 7.70 -0.49
N VAL A 31 1.87 8.02 -0.09
CA VAL A 31 1.54 8.28 1.32
C VAL A 31 1.81 7.05 2.18
N LEU A 32 1.39 5.86 1.74
CA LEU A 32 1.60 4.62 2.47
C LEU A 32 3.07 4.20 2.52
N PHE A 33 3.83 4.47 1.45
CA PHE A 33 5.29 4.28 1.45
C PHE A 33 5.97 5.16 2.50
N LEU A 34 5.69 6.46 2.49
CA LEU A 34 6.25 7.39 3.47
C LEU A 34 5.87 7.01 4.90
N LEU A 35 4.60 6.64 5.12
CA LEU A 35 4.14 6.16 6.43
C LEU A 35 4.92 4.90 6.86
N THR A 36 5.09 3.93 5.96
CA THR A 36 5.83 2.69 6.22
C THR A 36 7.29 2.97 6.56
N VAL A 37 7.94 3.89 5.83
CA VAL A 37 9.32 4.33 6.10
C VAL A 37 9.42 4.99 7.47
N VAL A 38 8.52 5.91 7.81
CA VAL A 38 8.51 6.60 9.11
C VAL A 38 8.32 5.61 10.26
N VAL A 39 7.34 4.70 10.13
CA VAL A 39 7.08 3.67 11.14
C VAL A 39 8.27 2.72 11.27
N ALA A 40 8.93 2.36 10.17
CA ALA A 40 10.15 1.57 10.19
C ALA A 40 11.29 2.27 10.95
N ILE A 41 11.53 3.57 10.69
CA ILE A 41 12.58 4.34 11.36
C ILE A 41 12.31 4.43 12.86
N VAL A 42 11.08 4.77 13.25
CA VAL A 42 10.68 4.90 14.67
C VAL A 42 10.76 3.55 15.40
N SER A 43 10.50 2.45 14.70
CA SER A 43 10.48 1.10 15.28
C SER A 43 11.80 0.34 15.12
N SER A 44 12.91 1.01 14.83
CA SER A 44 14.23 0.39 14.59
C SER A 44 14.21 -0.72 13.53
N GLY A 45 13.44 -0.55 12.46
CA GLY A 45 13.33 -1.46 11.32
C GLY A 45 12.18 -2.48 11.40
N ILE A 46 11.67 -2.81 12.60
CA ILE A 46 10.56 -3.78 12.76
C ILE A 46 9.28 -3.30 12.07
N GLY A 47 9.04 -1.98 12.11
CA GLY A 47 7.90 -1.33 11.47
C GLY A 47 7.84 -1.54 9.96
N TRP A 48 8.98 -1.85 9.31
CA TRP A 48 9.03 -2.12 7.88
C TRP A 48 8.25 -3.38 7.50
N ILE A 49 8.44 -4.47 8.23
CA ILE A 49 7.78 -5.75 7.95
C ILE A 49 6.27 -5.59 8.12
N VAL A 50 5.86 -4.96 9.22
CA VAL A 50 4.44 -4.69 9.50
C VAL A 50 3.83 -3.78 8.43
N GLY A 51 4.51 -2.70 8.05
CA GLY A 51 4.04 -1.78 7.02
C GLY A 51 3.95 -2.43 5.63
N VAL A 52 4.91 -3.27 5.24
CA VAL A 52 4.87 -4.03 3.98
C VAL A 52 3.70 -5.01 3.97
N ILE A 53 3.43 -5.71 5.07
CA ILE A 53 2.28 -6.63 5.17
C ILE A 53 0.96 -5.86 5.06
N LEU A 54 0.83 -4.74 5.79
CA LEU A 54 -0.38 -3.90 5.74
C LEU A 54 -0.60 -3.27 4.36
N CYS A 55 0.47 -2.75 3.74
CA CYS A 55 0.42 -2.23 2.37
C CYS A 55 0.02 -3.32 1.36
N SER A 56 0.59 -4.52 1.48
CA SER A 56 0.25 -5.66 0.63
C SER A 56 -1.21 -6.08 0.80
N TYR A 57 -1.70 -6.10 2.03
CA TYR A 57 -3.10 -6.40 2.34
C TYR A 57 -4.09 -5.34 1.83
N ASP A 58 -3.73 -4.05 1.92
CA ASP A 58 -4.52 -2.96 1.36
C ASP A 58 -4.59 -3.03 -0.17
N ALA A 59 -3.44 -3.23 -0.82
CA ALA A 59 -3.36 -3.41 -2.28
C ALA A 59 -4.15 -4.64 -2.76
N TYR A 60 -4.13 -5.74 -1.99
CA TYR A 60 -4.90 -6.94 -2.29
C TYR A 60 -6.41 -6.68 -2.23
N GLN A 61 -6.88 -5.96 -1.22
CA GLN A 61 -8.30 -5.62 -1.09
C GLN A 61 -8.76 -4.64 -2.16
N LEU A 62 -7.94 -3.63 -2.48
CA LEU A 62 -8.22 -2.73 -3.61
C LEU A 62 -8.37 -3.50 -4.93
N ALA A 63 -7.47 -4.46 -5.18
CA ALA A 63 -7.53 -5.30 -6.37
C ALA A 63 -8.83 -6.13 -6.44
N GLN A 64 -9.40 -6.50 -5.29
CA GLN A 64 -10.67 -7.22 -5.18
C GLN A 64 -11.91 -6.31 -5.14
N ASN A 65 -11.77 -4.99 -5.30
CA ASN A 65 -12.86 -4.02 -5.08
C ASN A 65 -13.53 -4.17 -3.69
N LYS A 66 -12.75 -4.54 -2.67
CA LYS A 66 -13.20 -4.59 -1.27
C LYS A 66 -12.74 -3.34 -0.52
N PRO A 67 -13.47 -2.90 0.50
CA PRO A 67 -13.06 -1.77 1.33
C PRO A 67 -11.73 -2.12 2.00
N ALA A 68 -10.72 -1.30 1.76
CA ALA A 68 -9.38 -1.53 2.27
C ALA A 68 -9.12 -0.68 3.53
N PRO A 69 -8.22 -1.09 4.43
CA PRO A 69 -8.02 -0.41 5.72
C PRO A 69 -7.62 1.06 5.58
N PHE A 70 -6.93 1.43 4.49
CA PHE A 70 -6.52 2.81 4.24
C PHE A 70 -7.44 3.57 3.29
N ASP A 71 -8.68 3.12 3.11
CA ASP A 71 -9.63 3.75 2.18
C ASP A 71 -9.98 5.20 2.55
N PHE A 72 -9.91 5.54 3.83
CA PHE A 72 -10.08 6.92 4.28
C PHE A 72 -9.04 7.89 3.69
N LEU A 73 -7.88 7.41 3.20
CA LEU A 73 -6.87 8.26 2.57
C LEU A 73 -7.35 8.84 1.23
N ASP A 74 -8.23 8.16 0.50
CA ASP A 74 -8.81 8.68 -0.75
C ASP A 74 -9.45 10.07 -0.53
N LYS A 75 -10.13 10.22 0.61
CA LYS A 75 -10.77 11.47 1.01
C LYS A 75 -9.79 12.63 1.19
N TYR A 76 -8.55 12.34 1.59
CA TYR A 76 -7.51 13.35 1.83
C TYR A 76 -6.59 13.56 0.62
N VAL A 77 -6.43 12.52 -0.19
CA VAL A 77 -5.46 12.46 -1.29
C VAL A 77 -6.11 12.80 -2.64
N GLY A 78 -7.45 12.78 -2.70
CA GLY A 78 -8.22 13.12 -3.88
C GLY A 78 -7.97 12.13 -5.01
N GLU A 79 -8.14 10.84 -4.71
CA GLU A 79 -8.19 9.72 -5.67
C GLU A 79 -9.57 9.08 -5.66
#